data_AF-A0A356BGI4-F1
#
_entry.id   AF-A0A356BGI4-F1
#
_cell.length_a   1.000
_cell.length_b   1.000
_cell.length_c   1.000
_cell.angle_alpha   90.00
_cell.angle_beta   90.00
_cell.angle_gamma   90.00
#
_symmetry.space_group_name_H-M   'P 1'
#
loop_
_entity.id
_entity.type
_entity.pdbx_description
1 polymer ?
#
loop_
_entity_poly.entity_id
_entity_poly.type
_entity_poly.pdbx_seq_one_letter_code
_entity_poly.pdbx_strand_id
1 'polypeptide(L)'
;IDEDVQESESKVPLLGDIPILGHLFKSTSVTKQKRNLMVFIKATIVREGSAISGISKTKYNYIRAEQLKRQEEGIRLMPMTDQVVLPEWDDSLALPPTFDEYMNKQQQPAAGAAEPRKQD
;
A
#
# COMPACT_ATOMS: atom_id res chain seq x y z
N ILE A 1 -5.88 20.92 -7.30
CA ILE A 1 -4.56 21.14 -7.92
C ILE A 1 -4.26 22.60 -7.70
N ASP A 2 -3.14 22.91 -7.08
CA ASP A 2 -2.73 24.28 -6.72
C ASP A 2 -1.38 24.58 -7.38
N GLU A 3 -1.21 25.79 -7.89
CA GLU A 3 0.01 26.24 -8.59
C GLU A 3 0.39 27.65 -8.14
N ASP A 4 1.60 27.79 -7.59
CA ASP A 4 2.17 29.05 -7.13
C ASP A 4 3.43 29.39 -7.94
N VAL A 5 3.53 30.64 -8.38
CA VAL A 5 4.68 31.15 -9.14
C VAL A 5 5.17 32.42 -8.45
N GLN A 6 6.34 32.31 -7.82
CA GLN A 6 6.99 33.42 -7.13
C GLN A 6 8.22 33.86 -7.92
N GLU A 7 8.27 35.14 -8.26
CA GLU A 7 9.40 35.79 -8.90
C GLU A 7 10.00 36.82 -7.94
N SER A 8 11.30 36.68 -7.67
CA SER A 8 12.09 37.62 -6.88
C SER A 8 13.26 38.12 -7.70
N GLU A 9 13.37 39.43 -7.87
CA GLU A 9 14.48 40.07 -8.59
C GLU A 9 15.21 41.04 -7.65
N SER A 10 16.54 40.92 -7.60
CA SER A 10 17.43 41.86 -6.91
C SER A 10 18.47 42.37 -7.89
N LYS A 11 18.60 43.69 -8.06
CA LYS A 11 19.53 44.29 -9.04
C LYS A 11 20.22 45.55 -8.50
N VAL A 12 21.42 45.83 -9.01
CA VAL A 12 22.11 47.10 -8.77
C VAL A 12 21.42 48.21 -9.60
N PRO A 13 20.99 49.34 -8.98
CA PRO A 13 20.38 50.46 -9.71
C PRO A 13 21.32 50.99 -10.81
N LEU A 14 20.76 51.42 -11.95
CA LEU A 14 21.47 51.90 -13.15
C LEU A 14 22.19 50.80 -13.95
N LEU A 15 23.05 50.00 -13.31
CA LEU A 15 23.85 48.97 -14.00
C LEU A 15 23.03 47.71 -14.38
N GLY A 16 22.01 47.37 -13.59
CA GLY A 16 21.13 46.24 -13.85
C GLY A 16 20.18 46.43 -15.05
N ASP A 17 19.98 47.67 -15.51
CA ASP A 17 19.06 48.01 -16.60
C ASP A 17 19.76 48.09 -17.97
N ILE A 18 21.08 47.91 -18.02
CA ILE A 18 21.84 47.93 -19.27
C ILE A 18 21.43 46.71 -20.12
N PRO A 19 20.90 46.90 -21.34
CA PRO A 19 20.61 45.78 -22.23
C PRO A 19 21.92 45.04 -22.53
N ILE A 20 21.87 43.71 -22.64
CA ILE A 20 23.03 42.80 -22.82
C ILE A 20 23.85 42.59 -21.52
N LEU A 21 24.33 43.64 -20.85
CA LEU A 21 25.24 43.52 -19.70
C LEU A 21 24.55 43.44 -18.32
N GLY A 22 23.30 43.87 -18.20
CA GLY A 22 22.58 43.97 -16.92
C GLY A 22 22.37 42.63 -16.21
N HIS A 23 22.44 41.50 -16.92
CA HIS A 23 22.35 40.15 -16.35
C HIS A 23 23.51 39.80 -15.40
N LEU A 24 24.66 40.48 -15.52
CA LEU A 24 25.79 40.30 -14.60
C LEU A 24 25.58 41.01 -13.24
N PHE A 25 24.64 41.95 -13.17
CA PHE A 25 24.40 42.82 -12.01
C PHE A 25 23.00 42.64 -11.41
N LYS A 26 22.28 41.61 -11.84
CA LYS A 26 20.98 41.21 -11.27
C LYS A 26 20.96 39.72 -10.95
N SER A 27 20.21 39.39 -9.92
CA SER A 27 19.87 38.03 -9.54
C SER A 27 18.36 37.90 -9.59
N THR A 28 17.88 37.01 -10.46
CA THR A 28 16.46 36.68 -10.58
C THR A 28 16.29 35.25 -10.10
N SER A 29 15.39 35.04 -9.14
CA SER A 29 14.98 33.73 -8.65
C SER A 29 13.51 33.50 -8.97
N VAL A 30 13.22 32.44 -9.72
CA VAL A 30 11.86 32.04 -10.09
C VAL A 30 11.57 30.70 -9.43
N THR A 31 10.61 30.67 -8.52
CA THR A 31 10.15 29.45 -7.85
C THR A 31 8.76 29.10 -8.36
N LYS A 32 8.60 27.88 -8.90
CA LYS A 32 7.31 27.34 -9.34
C LYS A 32 6.96 26.14 -8.48
N GLN A 33 5.83 26.19 -7.78
CA GLN A 33 5.38 25.10 -6.92
C GLN A 33 4.02 24.59 -7.41
N LYS A 34 3.96 23.30 -7.77
CA LYS A 34 2.71 22.63 -8.17
C LYS A 34 2.34 21.56 -7.14
N ARG A 35 1.14 21.66 -6.56
CA ARG A 35 0.63 20.74 -5.54
C ARG A 35 -0.55 19.94 -6.08
N ASN A 36 -0.41 18.62 -6.08
CA ASN A 36 -1.46 17.68 -6.46
C ASN A 36 -1.85 16.84 -5.23
N LEU A 37 -3.12 16.92 -4.84
CA LEU A 37 -3.70 16.09 -3.78
C LEU A 37 -4.93 15.39 -4.36
N MET A 38 -4.93 14.06 -4.31
CA MET A 38 -6.06 13.22 -4.70
C MET A 38 -6.36 12.27 -3.55
N VAL A 39 -7.64 12.17 -3.16
CA VAL A 39 -8.10 11.26 -2.11
C VAL A 39 -8.99 10.21 -2.75
N PHE A 40 -8.53 8.96 -2.73
CA PHE A 40 -9.29 7.81 -3.24
C PHE A 40 -9.76 6.95 -2.08
N ILE A 41 -10.98 6.43 -2.18
CA ILE A 41 -11.55 5.47 -1.22
C ILE A 41 -11.97 4.20 -1.94
N LYS A 42 -11.63 3.04 -1.37
CA LYS A 42 -12.12 1.73 -1.81
C LYS A 42 -12.94 1.08 -0.71
N ALA A 43 -14.26 1.13 -0.83
CA ALA A 43 -15.14 0.39 0.07
C ALA A 43 -15.08 -1.12 -0.26
N THR A 44 -15.14 -1.97 0.76
CA THR A 44 -15.23 -3.43 0.60
C THR A 44 -16.26 -3.94 1.59
N ILE A 45 -17.37 -4.49 1.09
CA ILE A 45 -18.44 -5.04 1.91
C ILE A 45 -18.05 -6.47 2.27
N VAL A 46 -17.88 -6.76 3.56
CA VAL A 46 -17.58 -8.11 4.05
C VAL A 46 -18.83 -8.67 4.72
N ARG A 47 -19.33 -9.81 4.21
CA ARG A 47 -20.60 -10.41 4.65
C ARG A 47 -20.43 -11.67 5.49
N GLU A 48 -19.39 -12.44 5.22
CA GLU A 48 -19.15 -13.76 5.85
C GLU A 48 -17.88 -13.72 6.69
N GLY A 49 -17.85 -14.47 7.79
CA GLY A 49 -16.68 -14.57 8.67
C GLY A 49 -15.46 -15.17 7.96
N SER A 50 -15.69 -16.10 7.04
CA SER A 50 -14.68 -16.71 6.17
C SER A 50 -13.93 -15.65 5.32
N ALA A 51 -14.66 -14.66 4.79
CA ALA A 51 -14.10 -13.58 3.99
C ALA A 51 -13.26 -12.61 4.85
N ILE A 52 -13.66 -12.35 6.10
CA ILE A 52 -12.86 -11.55 7.05
C ILE A 52 -11.52 -12.24 7.33
N SER A 53 -11.56 -13.55 7.61
CA SER A 53 -10.36 -14.35 7.87
C SER A 53 -9.42 -14.37 6.67
N GLY A 54 -9.95 -14.58 5.45
CA GLY A 54 -9.14 -14.57 4.22
C GLY A 54 -8.45 -13.24 3.94
N ILE A 55 -9.15 -12.11 4.12
CA ILE A 55 -8.56 -10.77 3.96
C ILE A 55 -7.47 -10.53 5.00
N SER A 56 -7.72 -10.91 6.24
CA SER A 56 -6.79 -10.73 7.35
C SER A 56 -5.53 -11.57 7.18
N LYS A 57 -5.69 -12.87 6.83
CA LYS A 57 -4.60 -13.80 6.53
C LYS A 57 -3.70 -13.28 5.41
N THR A 58 -4.29 -12.78 4.33
CA THR A 58 -3.53 -12.24 3.19
C THR A 58 -2.67 -11.06 3.61
N LYS A 59 -3.22 -10.10 4.37
CA LYS A 59 -2.47 -8.93 4.84
C LYS A 59 -1.41 -9.29 5.87
N TYR A 60 -1.73 -10.21 6.78
CA TYR A 60 -0.80 -10.71 7.78
C TYR A 60 0.43 -11.36 7.13
N ASN A 61 0.19 -12.28 6.20
CA ASN A 61 1.25 -12.98 5.48
C ASN A 61 2.12 -12.01 4.65
N TYR A 62 1.52 -10.95 4.08
CA TYR A 62 2.27 -9.90 3.40
C TYR A 62 3.26 -9.19 4.34
N ILE A 63 2.81 -8.74 5.52
CA ILE A 63 3.67 -8.06 6.49
C ILE A 63 4.77 -9.00 6.99
N ARG A 64 4.43 -10.26 7.28
CA ARG A 64 5.40 -11.27 7.70
C ARG A 64 6.47 -11.51 6.63
N ALA A 65 6.10 -11.67 5.37
CA ALA A 65 7.06 -11.85 4.28
C ALA A 65 8.02 -10.67 4.15
N GLU A 66 7.51 -9.44 4.30
CA GLU A 66 8.32 -8.22 4.33
C GLU A 66 9.28 -8.16 5.53
N GLN A 67 8.88 -8.68 6.70
CA GLN A 67 9.75 -8.78 7.87
C GLN A 67 10.86 -9.81 7.70
N LEU A 68 10.54 -10.98 7.13
CA LEU A 68 11.54 -12.01 6.82
C LEU A 68 12.59 -11.48 5.84
N LYS A 69 12.17 -10.78 4.79
CA LYS A 69 13.09 -10.12 3.86
C LYS A 69 14.00 -9.09 4.55
N ARG A 70 13.44 -8.25 5.44
CA ARG A 70 14.23 -7.29 6.24
C ARG A 70 15.18 -7.97 7.23
N GLN A 71 14.81 -9.14 7.75
CA GLN A 71 15.65 -9.93 8.64
C GLN A 71 16.87 -10.48 7.89
N GLU A 72 16.69 -10.96 6.66
CA GLU A 72 17.79 -11.39 5.78
C GLU A 72 18.78 -10.26 5.48
N GLU A 73 18.28 -9.04 5.27
CA GLU A 73 19.11 -7.85 5.01
C GLU A 73 19.85 -7.35 6.27
N GLY A 74 19.35 -7.68 7.47
CA GLY A 74 19.92 -7.30 8.76
C GLY A 74 19.81 -5.79 9.08
N ILE A 75 20.09 -5.40 10.33
CA ILE A 75 20.14 -3.99 10.71
C ILE A 75 21.52 -3.45 10.34
N ARG A 76 21.58 -2.33 9.59
CA ARG A 76 22.84 -1.74 9.08
C ARG A 76 23.94 -1.58 10.12
N LEU A 77 23.59 -1.29 11.38
CA LEU A 77 24.54 -1.08 12.49
C LEU A 77 24.56 -2.25 13.48
N MET A 78 23.69 -3.25 13.32
CA MET A 78 23.56 -4.42 14.18
C MET A 78 23.16 -5.66 13.35
N PRO A 79 24.00 -6.10 12.41
CA PRO A 79 23.63 -7.13 11.43
C PRO A 79 23.36 -8.51 12.07
N MET A 80 23.86 -8.74 13.27
CA MET A 80 23.70 -10.00 14.02
C MET A 80 22.57 -9.96 15.05
N THR A 81 21.79 -8.88 15.10
CA THR A 81 20.64 -8.78 16.03
C THR A 81 19.42 -9.44 15.41
N ASP A 82 18.86 -10.39 16.13
CA ASP A 82 17.64 -11.05 15.73
C ASP A 82 16.45 -10.08 15.84
N GLN A 83 15.64 -10.00 14.79
CA GLN A 83 14.50 -9.11 14.72
C GLN A 83 13.23 -9.91 15.00
N VAL A 84 12.33 -9.35 15.82
CA VAL A 84 11.03 -9.97 16.09
C VAL A 84 10.21 -9.96 14.79
N VAL A 85 10.01 -11.14 14.22
CA VAL A 85 9.11 -11.37 13.09
C VAL A 85 7.78 -11.93 13.58
N LEU A 86 6.71 -11.64 12.85
CA LEU A 86 5.39 -12.16 13.14
C LEU A 86 5.36 -13.70 13.09
N PRO A 87 4.71 -14.39 14.05
CA PRO A 87 4.58 -15.85 14.06
C PRO A 87 3.76 -16.37 12.86
N GLU A 88 3.73 -17.68 12.64
CA GLU A 88 2.95 -18.21 11.50
C GLU A 88 1.48 -17.98 11.76
N TRP A 89 0.73 -17.69 10.70
CA TRP A 89 -0.71 -17.58 10.81
C TRP A 89 -1.28 -18.95 11.15
N ASP A 90 -1.92 -19.07 12.31
CA ASP A 90 -2.57 -20.28 12.75
C ASP A 90 -4.03 -20.32 12.25
N ASP A 91 -4.30 -21.23 11.31
CA ASP A 91 -5.64 -21.44 10.76
C ASP A 91 -6.63 -22.05 11.77
N SER A 92 -6.14 -22.60 12.90
CA SER A 92 -6.99 -23.19 13.95
C SER A 92 -7.67 -22.15 14.85
N LEU A 93 -7.20 -20.90 14.85
CA LEU A 93 -7.80 -19.79 15.59
C LEU A 93 -8.93 -19.09 14.82
N ALA A 94 -9.29 -19.60 13.63
CA ALA A 94 -10.47 -19.13 12.92
C ALA A 94 -11.72 -19.45 13.76
N LEU A 95 -12.56 -18.43 13.98
CA LEU A 95 -13.83 -18.63 14.67
C LEU A 95 -14.65 -19.71 13.95
N PRO A 96 -15.31 -20.61 14.68
CA PRO A 96 -16.20 -21.59 14.07
C PRO A 96 -17.29 -20.88 13.26
N PRO A 97 -17.82 -21.50 12.19
CA PRO A 97 -18.89 -20.92 11.39
C PRO A 97 -20.09 -20.61 12.28
N THR A 98 -20.85 -19.58 11.90
CA THR A 98 -22.10 -19.26 12.62
C THR A 98 -23.12 -20.39 12.46
N PHE A 99 -24.07 -20.49 13.39
CA PHE A 99 -25.10 -21.54 13.36
C PHE A 99 -25.89 -21.55 12.03
N ASP A 100 -26.27 -20.37 11.53
CA ASP A 100 -27.00 -20.23 10.27
C ASP A 100 -26.16 -20.67 9.06
N GLU A 101 -24.86 -20.34 9.03
CA GLU A 101 -23.93 -20.81 7.99
C GLU A 101 -23.79 -22.34 8.00
N TYR A 102 -23.74 -22.95 9.19
CA TYR A 102 -23.65 -24.41 9.33
C TYR A 102 -24.90 -25.11 8.81
N MET A 103 -26.09 -24.60 9.16
CA MET A 103 -27.38 -25.14 8.70
C MET A 103 -27.55 -25.01 7.18
N ASN A 104 -27.17 -23.87 6.59
CA ASN A 104 -27.23 -23.66 5.14
C ASN A 104 -26.27 -24.59 4.38
N LYS A 105 -25.07 -24.85 4.92
CA LYS A 105 -24.10 -25.78 4.32
C LYS A 105 -24.60 -27.22 4.30
N GLN A 106 -25.34 -27.65 5.31
CA GLN A 106 -25.96 -28.98 5.33
C GLN A 106 -27.14 -29.13 4.37
N GLN A 107 -27.82 -28.02 4.04
CA GLN A 107 -28.99 -28.03 3.16
C GLN A 107 -28.65 -27.99 1.66
N GLN A 108 -27.37 -27.78 1.29
CA GLN A 108 -26.93 -27.94 -0.10
C GLN A 108 -26.75 -29.43 -0.42
N PRO A 109 -27.62 -30.05 -1.25
CA PRO A 109 -27.41 -31.43 -1.68
C PRO A 109 -26.11 -31.51 -2.48
N ALA A 110 -25.37 -32.61 -2.29
CA ALA A 110 -24.15 -32.96 -3.01
C ALA A 110 -24.39 -33.11 -4.52
N ALA A 111 -24.58 -32.00 -5.23
CA ALA A 111 -24.65 -31.95 -6.69
C ALA A 111 -23.23 -32.04 -7.27
N GLY A 112 -22.65 -33.24 -7.26
CA GLY A 112 -21.31 -33.48 -7.79
C GLY A 112 -20.82 -34.93 -7.79
N ALA A 113 -21.55 -35.87 -7.19
CA ALA A 113 -21.23 -37.29 -7.31
C ALA A 113 -21.93 -37.91 -8.53
N ALA A 114 -21.52 -37.50 -9.74
CA ALA A 114 -21.80 -38.25 -10.96
C ALA A 114 -20.52 -39.00 -11.34
N GLU A 115 -20.43 -40.26 -10.90
CA GLU A 115 -19.43 -41.22 -11.35
C GLU A 115 -19.43 -41.33 -12.88
N PRO A 116 -18.28 -41.28 -13.57
CA PRO A 116 -18.21 -41.78 -14.93
C PRO A 116 -18.23 -43.32 -14.85
N ARG A 117 -19.37 -43.91 -15.21
CA ARG A 117 -19.45 -45.36 -15.47
C ARG A 117 -18.37 -45.72 -16.49
N LYS A 118 -17.49 -46.66 -16.14
CA LYS A 118 -16.74 -47.45 -17.11
C LYS A 118 -17.76 -48.19 -17.99
N GLN A 119 -17.58 -48.13 -19.31
CA GLN A 119 -18.11 -49.12 -20.24
C GLN A 119 -16.96 -49.62 -21.12
N ASP A 120 -16.99 -50.93 -21.30
CA ASP A 120 -16.05 -51.82 -21.99
C ASP A 120 -15.90 -51.54 -23.50
#